data_AF-A0A0P7WZH5-F1
#
_entry.id   AF-A0A0P7WZH5-F1
#
_cell.length_a   1.000
_cell.length_b   1.000
_cell.length_c   1.000
_cell.angle_alpha   90.00
_cell.angle_beta   90.00
_cell.angle_gamma   90.00
#
_symmetry.space_group_name_H-M   'P 1'
#
loop_
_entity.id
_entity.type
_entity.pdbx_description
1 polymer ?
#
loop_
_entity_poly.entity_id
_entity_poly.type
_entity_poly.pdbx_seq_one_letter_code
_entity_poly.pdbx_strand_id
1 'polypeptide(L)'
;MQYTDNFFFICRVPLSAEGASDVEVLDKAENTEDFPRVFSKFEELRSHAFNKDRLYSVVRADEIFVLLRTTNHKAARELAFEESRANLVTNLQHRVMQNKDENARAILRKVHEIDTQFS
;
A
#
# COMPACT_ATOMS: atom_id res chain seq x y z
N MET A 1 1.76 -11.78 -30.67
CA MET A 1 1.50 -11.77 -29.22
C MET A 1 2.85 -11.74 -28.51
N GLN A 2 3.24 -10.61 -27.92
CA GLN A 2 4.37 -10.57 -27.00
C GLN A 2 3.86 -11.07 -25.65
N TYR A 3 4.10 -12.34 -25.34
CA TYR A 3 3.88 -12.86 -23.99
C TYR A 3 4.80 -12.08 -23.06
N THR A 4 4.22 -11.27 -22.17
CA THR A 4 4.98 -10.61 -21.12
C THR A 4 4.79 -11.41 -19.85
N ASP A 5 5.88 -11.93 -19.31
CA ASP A 5 5.85 -12.70 -18.08
C ASP A 5 5.40 -11.80 -16.92
N ASN A 6 4.34 -12.23 -16.25
CA ASN A 6 3.75 -11.54 -15.11
C ASN A 6 4.04 -12.32 -13.84
N PHE A 7 4.72 -11.67 -12.90
CA PHE A 7 5.08 -12.19 -11.57
C PHE A 7 4.19 -11.58 -10.49
N PHE A 8 4.07 -12.26 -9.36
CA PHE A 8 3.44 -11.69 -8.17
C PHE A 8 4.50 -10.97 -7.33
N PHE A 9 4.19 -9.76 -6.89
CA PHE A 9 5.08 -8.91 -6.08
C PHE A 9 4.38 -8.50 -4.79
N ILE A 10 5.13 -8.53 -3.68
CA ILE A 10 4.73 -7.81 -2.46
C ILE A 10 5.35 -6.43 -2.51
N CYS A 11 4.52 -5.41 -2.41
CA CYS A 11 4.95 -4.04 -2.27
C CYS A 11 4.54 -3.49 -0.91
N ARG A 12 5.42 -2.69 -0.32
CA ARG A 12 5.17 -1.87 0.86
C ARG A 12 5.02 -0.43 0.41
N VAL A 13 3.89 0.17 0.75
CA VAL A 13 3.55 1.56 0.48
C VAL A 13 3.50 2.29 1.82
N PRO A 14 4.53 3.10 2.15
CA PRO A 14 4.50 3.95 3.32
C PRO A 14 3.29 4.89 3.27
N LEU A 15 2.68 5.18 4.42
CA LEU A 15 1.60 6.19 4.48
C LEU A 15 2.07 7.58 4.03
N SER A 16 3.38 7.82 4.10
CA SER A 16 4.01 9.06 3.65
C SER A 16 4.44 9.04 2.18
N ALA A 17 4.08 8.01 1.41
CA ALA A 17 4.46 7.91 0.01
C ALA A 17 3.87 9.07 -0.79
N GLU A 18 4.73 9.79 -1.51
CA GLU A 18 4.35 10.86 -2.44
C GLU A 18 4.29 10.34 -3.88
N GLY A 19 4.86 9.17 -4.15
CA GLY A 19 4.75 8.50 -5.43
C GLY A 19 5.34 7.09 -5.45
N ALA A 20 5.39 6.52 -6.65
CA ALA A 20 5.95 5.18 -6.89
C ALA A 20 7.43 5.04 -6.47
N SER A 21 8.19 6.14 -6.40
CA SER A 21 9.58 6.12 -5.92
C SER A 21 9.70 5.69 -4.46
N ASP A 22 8.67 5.93 -3.66
CA ASP A 22 8.66 5.65 -2.22
C ASP A 22 8.15 4.22 -1.92
N VAL A 23 7.70 3.51 -2.96
CA VAL A 23 7.22 2.14 -2.83
C VAL A 23 8.40 1.16 -2.83
N GLU A 24 8.43 0.32 -1.81
CA GLU A 24 9.43 -0.74 -1.65
C GLU A 24 8.88 -2.07 -2.16
N VAL A 25 9.65 -2.78 -2.99
CA VAL A 25 9.30 -4.15 -3.40
C VAL A 25 10.00 -5.10 -2.43
N LEU A 26 9.22 -5.86 -1.66
CA LEU A 26 9.73 -6.70 -0.57
C LEU A 26 10.01 -8.13 -0.98
N ASP A 27 9.25 -8.65 -1.95
CA ASP A 27 9.38 -10.02 -2.42
C ASP A 27 8.73 -10.18 -3.79
N LYS A 28 9.10 -11.26 -4.48
CA LYS A 28 8.54 -11.65 -5.77
C LYS A 28 8.41 -13.16 -5.83
N ALA A 29 7.29 -13.66 -6.33
CA ALA A 29 7.17 -15.08 -6.67
C ALA A 29 8.05 -15.38 -7.88
N GLU A 30 8.99 -16.31 -7.75
CA GLU A 30 9.85 -16.70 -8.87
C GLU A 30 9.08 -17.51 -9.92
N ASN A 31 8.08 -18.28 -9.48
CA ASN A 31 7.20 -19.10 -10.29
C ASN A 31 5.85 -19.31 -9.56
N THR A 32 4.95 -20.09 -10.16
CA THR A 32 3.63 -20.38 -9.58
C THR A 32 3.70 -21.22 -8.31
N GLU A 33 4.67 -22.13 -8.19
CA GLU A 33 4.86 -22.98 -7.01
C GLU A 33 5.37 -22.18 -5.80
N ASP A 34 6.03 -21.04 -6.06
CA ASP A 34 6.52 -20.11 -5.06
C ASP A 34 5.45 -19.12 -4.55
N PHE A 35 4.32 -19.01 -5.24
CA PHE A 35 3.23 -18.10 -4.86
C PHE A 35 2.73 -18.29 -3.42
N PRO A 36 2.51 -19.52 -2.91
CA PRO A 36 2.07 -19.73 -1.53
C PRO A 36 3.01 -19.12 -0.48
N ARG A 37 4.34 -19.18 -0.70
CA ARG A 37 5.34 -18.55 0.20
C ARG A 37 5.13 -17.05 0.26
N VAL A 38 5.00 -16.42 -0.91
CA VAL A 38 4.77 -14.98 -1.04
C VAL A 38 3.43 -14.59 -0.42
N PHE A 39 2.36 -15.34 -0.69
CA PHE A 39 1.05 -15.08 -0.10
C PHE A 39 1.06 -15.17 1.42
N SER A 40 1.71 -16.19 2.00
CA SER A 40 1.85 -16.31 3.46
C SER A 40 2.60 -15.13 4.07
N LYS A 41 3.71 -14.70 3.44
CA LYS A 41 4.46 -13.51 3.88
C LYS A 41 3.62 -12.23 3.80
N PHE A 42 2.80 -12.08 2.77
CA PHE A 42 1.86 -10.96 2.63
C PHE A 42 0.82 -10.92 3.78
N GLU A 43 0.20 -12.06 4.10
CA GLU A 43 -0.76 -12.14 5.21
C GLU A 43 -0.10 -11.84 6.56
N GLU A 44 1.14 -12.28 6.78
CA GLU A 44 1.92 -11.97 7.99
C GLU A 44 2.22 -10.47 8.10
N LEU A 45 2.69 -9.83 7.02
CA LEU A 45 3.02 -8.41 7.02
C LEU A 45 1.82 -7.53 7.36
N ARG A 46 0.65 -7.83 6.79
CA ARG A 46 -0.57 -7.04 7.04
C ARG A 46 -1.31 -7.43 8.33
N SER A 47 -0.82 -8.45 9.06
CA SER A 47 -1.47 -9.00 10.26
C SER A 47 -1.69 -7.95 11.36
N HIS A 48 -0.81 -6.95 11.45
CA HIS A 48 -0.87 -5.86 12.43
C HIS A 48 -2.13 -4.98 12.27
N ALA A 49 -2.69 -4.90 11.06
CA ALA A 49 -3.84 -4.06 10.75
C ALA A 49 -5.20 -4.74 11.02
N PHE A 50 -5.20 -5.98 11.50
CA PHE A 50 -6.45 -6.68 11.84
C PHE A 50 -6.96 -6.32 13.24
N ASN A 51 -8.29 -6.25 13.37
CA ASN A 51 -8.94 -6.11 14.68
C ASN A 51 -9.07 -7.45 15.42
N LYS A 52 -9.65 -7.41 16.63
CA LYS A 52 -9.90 -8.60 17.45
C LYS A 52 -10.78 -9.65 16.75
N ASP A 53 -11.62 -9.21 15.82
CA ASP A 53 -12.51 -10.04 15.01
C ASP A 53 -11.86 -10.50 13.69
N ARG A 54 -10.55 -10.28 13.53
CA ARG A 54 -9.78 -10.60 12.30
C ARG A 54 -10.30 -9.89 11.05
N LEU A 55 -10.85 -8.70 11.20
CA LEU A 55 -11.19 -7.81 10.08
C LEU A 55 -10.07 -6.80 9.85
N TYR A 56 -9.61 -6.71 8.61
CA TYR A 56 -8.58 -5.76 8.20
C TYR A 56 -9.11 -4.33 8.28
N SER A 57 -8.29 -3.42 8.81
CA SER A 57 -8.63 -2.02 8.94
C SER A 57 -7.50 -1.14 8.44
N VAL A 58 -7.73 -0.45 7.33
CA VAL A 58 -6.74 0.44 6.72
C VAL A 58 -6.29 1.56 7.66
N VAL A 59 -7.18 2.07 8.52
CA VAL A 59 -6.88 3.17 9.46
C VAL A 59 -5.98 2.73 10.63
N ARG A 60 -5.80 1.42 10.82
CA ARG A 60 -4.88 0.83 11.81
C ARG A 60 -3.55 0.40 11.22
N ALA A 61 -3.46 0.38 9.90
CA ALA A 61 -2.24 0.02 9.22
C ALA A 61 -1.22 1.15 9.38
N ASP A 62 -0.02 0.84 9.83
CA ASP A 62 1.10 1.78 9.88
C ASP A 62 1.68 2.02 8.46
N GLU A 63 1.38 1.09 7.56
CA GLU A 63 1.86 1.00 6.20
C GLU A 63 0.95 0.06 5.40
N ILE A 64 0.83 0.30 4.10
CA ILE A 64 -0.05 -0.49 3.23
C ILE A 64 0.79 -1.53 2.50
N PHE A 65 0.46 -2.80 2.71
CA PHE A 65 1.02 -3.89 1.92
C PHE A 65 0.07 -4.24 0.78
N VAL A 66 0.63 -4.45 -0.41
CA VAL A 66 -0.10 -4.85 -1.62
C VAL A 66 0.54 -6.09 -2.22
N LEU A 67 -0.28 -7.07 -2.58
CA LEU A 67 0.13 -8.22 -3.39
C LEU A 67 -0.49 -8.08 -4.78
N LEU A 68 0.32 -7.80 -5.78
CA LEU A 68 -0.13 -7.52 -7.15
C LEU A 68 0.60 -8.38 -8.18
N ARG A 69 0.04 -8.48 -9.39
CA ARG A 69 0.62 -9.23 -10.50
C ARG A 69 1.02 -8.28 -11.63
N THR A 70 2.31 -8.25 -11.98
CA THR A 70 2.84 -7.36 -13.02
C THR A 70 4.18 -7.85 -13.59
N THR A 71 4.80 -7.07 -14.46
CA THR A 71 5.92 -7.50 -15.31
C THR A 71 7.30 -7.31 -14.67
N ASN A 72 7.51 -6.22 -13.92
CA ASN A 72 8.80 -5.88 -13.34
C ASN A 72 8.66 -4.97 -12.11
N HIS A 73 9.77 -4.73 -11.41
CA HIS A 73 9.82 -3.91 -10.18
C HIS A 73 9.29 -2.48 -10.38
N LYS A 74 9.57 -1.84 -11.53
CA LYS A 74 9.10 -0.48 -11.80
C LYS A 74 7.58 -0.47 -11.92
N ALA A 75 7.03 -1.36 -12.74
CA ALA A 75 5.59 -1.51 -12.89
C ALA A 75 4.90 -1.92 -11.57
N ALA A 76 5.58 -2.70 -10.72
CA ALA A 76 5.07 -3.07 -9.40
C ALA A 76 4.93 -1.86 -8.48
N ARG A 77 5.93 -0.98 -8.45
CA ARG A 77 5.88 0.26 -7.66
C ARG A 77 4.77 1.20 -8.12
N GLU A 78 4.68 1.40 -9.43
CA GLU A 78 3.66 2.27 -10.04
C GLU A 78 2.25 1.76 -9.72
N LEU A 79 2.00 0.46 -9.94
CA LEU A 79 0.69 -0.14 -9.69
C LEU A 79 0.35 -0.18 -8.20
N ALA A 80 1.30 -0.51 -7.33
CA ALA A 80 1.09 -0.55 -5.89
C ALA A 80 0.71 0.82 -5.32
N PHE A 81 1.37 1.90 -5.78
CA PHE A 81 1.03 3.26 -5.36
C PHE A 81 -0.40 3.62 -5.80
N GLU A 82 -0.73 3.36 -7.07
CA GLU A 82 -2.05 3.70 -7.62
C GLU A 82 -3.18 2.91 -6.95
N GLU A 83 -3.04 1.59 -6.79
CA GLU A 83 -4.04 0.75 -6.11
C GLU A 83 -4.19 1.10 -4.62
N SER A 84 -3.12 1.61 -3.99
CA SER A 84 -3.15 2.02 -2.58
C SER A 84 -3.72 3.41 -2.36
N ARG A 85 -3.93 4.22 -3.41
CA ARG A 85 -4.24 5.66 -3.26
C ARG A 85 -5.50 5.91 -2.41
N ALA A 86 -6.56 5.15 -2.63
CA ALA A 86 -7.80 5.28 -1.84
C ALA A 86 -7.57 4.93 -0.35
N ASN A 87 -6.76 3.89 -0.10
CA ASN A 87 -6.40 3.43 1.24
C ASN A 87 -5.49 4.44 1.96
N LEU A 88 -4.52 5.01 1.25
CA LEU A 88 -3.66 6.11 1.74
C LEU A 88 -4.51 7.30 2.16
N VAL A 89 -5.37 7.79 1.27
CA VAL A 89 -6.26 8.92 1.56
C VAL A 89 -7.13 8.65 2.78
N THR A 90 -7.76 7.48 2.86
CA THR A 90 -8.62 7.11 3.99
C THR A 90 -7.85 7.10 5.31
N ASN A 91 -6.65 6.50 5.34
CA ASN A 91 -5.82 6.48 6.53
C ASN A 91 -5.36 7.89 6.92
N LEU A 92 -4.84 8.67 5.96
CA LEU A 92 -4.37 10.03 6.20
C LEU A 92 -5.49 10.93 6.71
N GLN A 93 -6.69 10.86 6.13
CA GLN A 93 -7.85 11.62 6.61
C GLN A 93 -8.18 11.26 8.07
N HIS A 94 -8.18 9.96 8.39
CA HIS A 94 -8.41 9.51 9.77
C HIS A 94 -7.35 10.05 10.73
N ARG A 95 -6.07 10.07 10.34
CA ARG A 95 -4.97 10.65 11.14
C ARG A 95 -5.15 12.15 11.37
N VAL A 96 -5.55 12.90 10.34
CA VAL A 96 -5.84 14.33 10.49
C VAL A 96 -7.02 14.53 11.45
N MET A 97 -8.10 13.77 11.28
CA MET A 97 -9.31 13.89 12.12
C MET A 97 -9.07 13.53 13.59
N GLN A 98 -8.37 12.44 13.88
CA GLN A 98 -8.17 11.95 15.25
C GLN A 98 -6.98 12.58 15.95
N ASN A 99 -5.86 12.70 15.25
CA ASN A 99 -4.57 13.06 15.85
C ASN A 99 -4.11 14.48 15.51
N LYS A 100 -4.87 15.23 14.69
CA LYS A 100 -4.49 16.55 14.18
C LYS A 100 -3.11 16.53 13.51
N ASP A 101 -2.85 15.47 12.76
CA ASP A 101 -1.55 15.21 12.13
C ASP A 101 -1.30 16.16 10.94
N GLU A 102 -0.50 17.19 11.18
CA GLU A 102 -0.15 18.20 10.15
C GLU A 102 0.67 17.61 8.99
N ASN A 103 1.47 16.56 9.23
CA ASN A 103 2.18 15.89 8.14
C ASN A 103 1.19 15.17 7.23
N ALA A 104 0.24 14.44 7.81
CA ALA A 104 -0.81 13.78 7.02
C ALA A 104 -1.65 14.79 6.23
N ARG A 105 -1.94 15.96 6.83
CA ARG A 105 -2.62 17.07 6.15
C ARG A 105 -1.82 17.61 4.97
N ALA A 106 -0.52 17.81 5.14
CA ALA A 106 0.37 18.28 4.07
C ALA A 106 0.42 17.28 2.90
N ILE A 107 0.49 15.98 3.18
CA ILE A 107 0.53 14.92 2.17
C ILE A 107 -0.80 14.85 1.40
N LEU A 108 -1.94 14.87 2.10
CA LEU A 108 -3.26 14.93 1.46
C LEU A 108 -3.37 16.10 0.48
N ARG A 109 -2.89 17.28 0.87
CA ARG A 109 -2.95 18.48 0.03
C ARG A 109 -1.98 18.42 -1.15
N LYS A 110 -0.71 18.04 -0.92
CA LYS A 110 0.36 18.12 -1.93
C LYS A 110 0.35 16.96 -2.92
N VAL A 111 0.06 15.75 -2.44
CA VAL A 111 0.18 14.52 -3.23
C VAL A 111 -1.18 14.11 -3.79
N HIS A 112 -2.22 14.21 -2.97
CA HIS A 112 -3.54 13.74 -3.33
C HIS A 112 -4.51 14.85 -3.73
N GLU A 113 -4.09 16.12 -3.65
CA GLU A 113 -4.88 17.31 -4.00
C GLU A 113 -6.20 17.43 -3.21
N ILE A 114 -6.22 16.87 -1.99
CA ILE A 114 -7.38 16.88 -1.09
C ILE A 114 -7.14 17.91 0.00
N ASP A 115 -7.97 18.96 0.02
CA ASP A 115 -7.97 19.94 1.10
C ASP A 115 -8.86 19.45 2.24
N THR A 116 -8.28 19.32 3.43
CA THR A 116 -9.00 18.94 4.63
C THR A 116 -9.23 20.17 5.49
N GLN A 117 -10.41 20.78 5.33
CA GLN A 117 -10.92 21.80 6.24
C GLN A 117 -11.68 21.10 7.38
N PHE A 118 -10.95 20.53 8.33
CA PHE A 118 -11.58 20.09 9.57
C PHE A 118 -11.66 21.28 10.52
N SER A 119 -12.88 21.75 10.75
CA SER A 119 -13.26 22.82 11.68
C SER A 119 -13.16 22.38 13.13
#